data_AF-A0A6B2UYK3-F1
#
_entry.id   AF-A0A6B2UYK3-F1
#
_cell.length_a   1.000
_cell.length_b   1.000
_cell.length_c   1.000
_cell.angle_alpha   90.00
_cell.angle_beta   90.00
_cell.angle_gamma   90.00
#
_symmetry.space_group_name_H-M   'P 1'
#
loop_
_entity.id
_entity.type
_entity.pdbx_description
1 polymer ?
#
loop_
_entity_poly.entity_id
_entity_poly.type
_entity_poly.pdbx_seq_one_letter_code
_entity_poly.pdbx_strand_id
1 'polypeptide(L)'
;VRQALQALRAEGLLSHSTKGVPPRVAQPGHDGERAGGTPEPRPTLVALGPRLVRAFAAPDVRIDALCLTAESLIPAVSEAVIGVHSGSLRPESVDVRILLPSRSIDLAFPVAASGEPVEAAAVHRRWLEMRDSQVRVLSRTLTGLRQSHGTKVSVAFRTVPFTPPVKLYVLNGSEALFAYYLVRRTDENGEDVPEMIDTWGPRAQLFPYDVTHGPRDEVFVAQSARWFEGLWQTISEELKLDG
;
A
#
# COMPACT_ATOMS: atom_id res chain seq x y z
N VAL A 1 -17.50 11.01 37.08
CA VAL A 1 -17.80 11.70 35.80
C VAL A 1 -16.59 12.41 35.20
N ARG A 2 -15.92 13.35 35.91
CA ARG A 2 -14.78 14.11 35.34
C ARG A 2 -13.58 13.25 34.90
N GLN A 3 -13.23 12.23 35.68
CA GLN A 3 -12.20 11.23 35.31
C GLN A 3 -12.61 10.40 34.10
N ALA A 4 -13.86 9.94 34.03
CA ALA A 4 -14.37 9.18 32.88
C ALA A 4 -14.31 10.02 31.59
N LEU A 5 -14.66 11.31 31.65
CA LEU A 5 -14.54 12.21 30.51
C LEU A 5 -13.08 12.49 30.11
N GLN A 6 -12.12 12.42 31.03
CA GLN A 6 -10.70 12.53 30.71
C GLN A 6 -10.16 11.26 30.04
N ALA A 7 -10.57 10.07 30.52
CA ALA A 7 -10.21 8.80 29.90
C ALA A 7 -10.74 8.72 28.46
N LEU A 8 -12.03 9.04 28.26
CA LEU A 8 -12.65 9.06 26.92
C LEU A 8 -12.02 10.10 25.98
N ARG A 9 -11.43 11.18 26.49
CA ARG A 9 -10.65 12.14 25.66
C ARG A 9 -9.28 11.60 25.31
N ALA A 10 -8.59 10.97 26.26
CA ALA A 10 -7.28 10.36 26.01
C ALA A 10 -7.39 9.24 24.95
N GLU A 11 -8.54 8.57 24.90
CA GLU A 11 -8.86 7.53 23.92
C GLU A 11 -9.41 8.08 22.58
N GLY A 12 -9.51 9.41 22.43
CA GLY A 12 -9.99 10.05 21.19
C GLY A 12 -11.49 9.86 20.92
N LEU A 13 -12.27 9.37 21.88
CA LEU A 13 -13.69 9.05 21.74
C LEU A 13 -14.61 10.28 21.86
N LEU A 14 -14.06 11.45 22.18
CA LEU A 14 -14.79 12.71 22.32
C LEU A 14 -14.18 13.82 21.45
N SER A 15 -14.99 14.49 20.64
CA SER A 15 -14.60 15.67 19.87
C SER A 15 -15.00 16.97 20.60
N HIS A 16 -14.12 17.98 20.52
CA HIS A 16 -14.25 19.34 21.07
C HIS A 16 -14.69 19.47 22.55
N SER A 17 -13.78 19.91 23.42
CA SER A 17 -14.14 20.27 24.79
C SER A 17 -13.38 21.48 25.32
N THR A 18 -13.70 22.65 24.78
CA THR A 18 -13.39 23.93 25.44
C THR A 18 -14.39 24.19 26.58
N LYS A 19 -13.96 24.99 27.55
CA LYS A 19 -14.75 25.32 28.75
C LYS A 19 -16.09 25.96 28.32
N GLY A 20 -17.21 25.30 28.61
CA GLY A 20 -18.57 25.79 28.30
C GLY A 20 -19.29 25.09 27.13
N VAL A 21 -18.65 24.18 26.40
CA VAL A 21 -19.29 23.41 25.32
C VAL A 21 -19.46 21.95 25.75
N PRO A 22 -20.66 21.34 25.62
CA PRO A 22 -20.89 19.95 25.99
C PRO A 22 -20.10 19.00 25.08
N PRO A 23 -19.49 17.93 25.64
CA PRO A 23 -18.68 16.99 24.87
C PRO A 23 -19.54 16.22 23.87
N ARG A 24 -19.04 16.04 22.63
CA ARG A 24 -19.68 15.22 21.60
C ARG A 24 -18.88 13.95 21.36
N VAL A 25 -19.56 12.86 21.02
CA VAL A 25 -18.92 11.59 20.64
C VAL A 25 -18.21 11.80 19.31
N ALA A 26 -16.94 11.42 19.23
CA ALA A 26 -16.18 11.48 17.99
C ALA A 26 -16.79 10.53 16.96
N GLN A 27 -17.08 11.01 15.74
CA GLN A 27 -17.59 10.15 14.68
C GLN A 27 -16.42 9.36 14.06
N PRO A 28 -16.52 8.02 13.94
CA PRO A 28 -15.52 7.21 13.25
C PRO A 28 -15.38 7.68 11.80
N GLY A 29 -14.18 8.11 11.40
CA GLY A 29 -13.86 8.47 10.02
C GLY A 29 -13.82 9.97 9.68
N HIS A 30 -14.26 10.87 10.57
CA HIS A 30 -14.24 12.33 10.27
C HIS A 30 -13.46 13.18 11.29
N ASP A 31 -13.36 12.74 12.55
CA ASP A 31 -12.78 13.57 13.62
C ASP A 31 -11.32 13.22 13.97
N GLY A 32 -10.85 12.01 13.62
CA GLY A 32 -9.47 11.57 13.87
C GLY A 32 -8.41 12.25 13.01
N GLU A 33 -8.81 12.88 11.90
CA GLU A 33 -7.91 13.63 11.02
C GLU A 33 -7.93 15.15 11.29
N ARG A 34 -8.86 15.62 12.13
CA ARG A 34 -9.02 17.05 12.45
C ARG A 34 -8.33 17.48 13.75
N ALA A 35 -7.79 16.54 14.53
CA ALA A 35 -6.79 16.88 15.53
C ALA A 35 -5.47 17.07 14.78
N GLY A 36 -4.93 18.30 14.76
CA GLY A 36 -3.76 18.72 13.96
C GLY A 36 -2.42 18.05 14.31
N GLY A 37 -2.40 16.72 14.40
CA GLY A 37 -1.22 15.88 14.48
C GLY A 37 -1.07 15.04 13.22
N THR A 38 0.18 14.78 12.84
CA THR A 38 0.52 13.86 11.75
C THR A 38 -0.09 12.48 12.03
N PRO A 39 -0.78 11.84 11.07
CA PRO A 39 -1.40 10.54 11.32
C PRO A 39 -0.36 9.50 11.72
N GLU A 40 -0.66 8.71 12.74
CA GLU A 40 0.26 7.69 13.23
C GLU A 40 0.46 6.57 12.18
N PRO A 41 1.67 5.97 12.13
CA PRO A 41 1.90 4.79 11.31
C PRO A 41 0.99 3.64 11.73
N ARG A 42 0.43 2.92 10.75
CA ARG A 42 -0.44 1.77 10.99
C ARG A 42 -0.05 0.60 10.09
N PRO A 43 -0.38 -0.66 10.45
CA PRO A 43 -0.12 -1.81 9.58
C PRO A 43 -0.68 -1.61 8.17
N THR A 44 0.06 -2.07 7.15
CA THR A 44 -0.26 -1.84 5.73
C THR A 44 -1.70 -2.25 5.38
N LEU A 45 -2.15 -3.42 5.82
CA LEU A 45 -3.51 -3.90 5.56
C LEU A 45 -4.62 -3.03 6.16
N VAL A 46 -4.30 -2.29 7.22
CA VAL A 46 -5.26 -1.40 7.90
C VAL A 46 -5.22 0.00 7.30
N ALA A 47 -4.03 0.47 6.96
CA ALA A 47 -3.82 1.86 6.55
C ALA A 47 -4.16 2.11 5.08
N LEU A 48 -3.88 1.16 4.17
CA LEU A 48 -3.88 1.43 2.73
C LEU A 48 -5.28 1.59 2.13
N GLY A 49 -6.27 0.78 2.54
CA GLY A 49 -7.63 0.78 1.98
C GLY A 49 -8.31 2.15 2.02
N PRO A 50 -8.45 2.77 3.21
CA PRO A 50 -9.06 4.10 3.33
C PRO A 50 -8.35 5.20 2.53
N ARG A 51 -7.04 5.07 2.32
CA ARG A 51 -6.24 6.02 1.52
C ARG A 51 -6.53 5.86 0.03
N LEU A 52 -6.67 4.62 -0.44
CA LEU A 52 -7.10 4.35 -1.82
C LEU A 52 -8.54 4.80 -2.06
N VAL A 53 -9.45 4.60 -1.11
CA VAL A 53 -10.82 5.14 -1.21
C VAL A 53 -10.81 6.66 -1.40
N ARG A 54 -9.99 7.38 -0.61
CA ARG A 54 -9.79 8.83 -0.77
C ARG A 54 -9.23 9.18 -2.14
N ALA A 55 -8.22 8.45 -2.62
CA ALA A 55 -7.65 8.67 -3.94
C ALA A 55 -8.69 8.48 -5.07
N PHE A 56 -9.56 7.48 -4.95
CA PHE A 56 -10.64 7.18 -5.89
C PHE A 56 -11.81 8.18 -5.86
N ALA A 57 -11.84 9.11 -4.90
CA ALA A 57 -12.80 10.21 -4.90
C ALA A 57 -12.45 11.32 -5.91
N ALA A 58 -11.23 11.31 -6.45
CA ALA A 58 -10.82 12.23 -7.52
C ALA A 58 -11.34 11.75 -8.90
N PRO A 59 -11.61 12.67 -9.85
CA PRO A 59 -11.93 12.31 -11.22
C PRO A 59 -10.81 11.51 -11.90
N ASP A 60 -9.57 11.95 -11.69
CA ASP A 60 -8.37 11.29 -12.24
C ASP A 60 -7.56 10.67 -11.11
N VAL A 61 -7.56 9.35 -11.06
CA VAL A 61 -6.87 8.55 -10.04
C VAL A 61 -5.53 8.11 -10.58
N ARG A 62 -4.46 8.36 -9.83
CA ARG A 62 -3.11 7.87 -10.13
C ARG A 62 -2.50 7.16 -8.93
N ILE A 63 -2.01 5.94 -9.15
CA ILE A 63 -1.37 5.12 -8.13
C ILE A 63 -0.04 4.61 -8.66
N ASP A 64 1.04 5.07 -8.03
CA ASP A 64 2.40 4.60 -8.30
C ASP A 64 2.85 3.74 -7.10
N ALA A 65 3.17 2.46 -7.31
CA ALA A 65 3.49 1.54 -6.22
C ALA A 65 4.81 0.78 -6.45
N LEU A 66 5.69 0.75 -5.45
CA LEU A 66 6.88 -0.11 -5.40
C LEU A 66 6.72 -1.11 -4.25
N CYS A 67 6.75 -2.41 -4.55
CA CYS A 67 6.58 -3.47 -3.55
C CYS A 67 7.15 -4.82 -4.03
N LEU A 68 7.20 -5.83 -3.16
CA LEU A 68 7.69 -7.18 -3.51
C LEU A 68 6.70 -8.00 -4.36
N THR A 69 5.42 -8.01 -3.97
CA THR A 69 4.40 -8.95 -4.52
C THR A 69 3.05 -8.30 -4.80
N ALA A 70 2.86 -7.01 -4.47
CA ALA A 70 1.56 -6.33 -4.47
C ALA A 70 0.45 -6.96 -3.59
N GLU A 71 0.78 -7.93 -2.73
CA GLU A 71 -0.17 -8.67 -1.87
C GLU A 71 -1.14 -7.78 -1.10
N SER A 72 -0.66 -6.64 -0.56
CA SER A 72 -1.46 -5.76 0.30
C SER A 72 -2.31 -4.79 -0.50
N LEU A 73 -1.97 -4.58 -1.79
CA LEU A 73 -2.67 -3.65 -2.67
C LEU A 73 -4.01 -4.23 -3.13
N ILE A 74 -4.12 -5.56 -3.27
CA ILE A 74 -5.36 -6.22 -3.69
C ILE A 74 -6.51 -6.00 -2.70
N PRO A 75 -6.40 -6.38 -1.42
CA PRO A 75 -7.49 -6.13 -0.48
C PRO A 75 -7.75 -4.62 -0.32
N ALA A 76 -6.70 -3.80 -0.33
CA ALA A 76 -6.85 -2.36 -0.17
C ALA A 76 -7.60 -1.69 -1.34
N VAL A 77 -7.32 -2.06 -2.59
CA VAL A 77 -8.02 -1.49 -3.76
C VAL A 77 -9.45 -2.01 -3.85
N SER A 78 -9.73 -3.18 -3.30
CA SER A 78 -11.07 -3.79 -3.34
C SER A 78 -12.12 -2.90 -2.68
N GLU A 79 -11.75 -2.20 -1.60
CA GLU A 79 -12.63 -1.24 -0.92
C GLU A 79 -13.04 -0.08 -1.85
N ALA A 80 -12.07 0.51 -2.54
CA ALA A 80 -12.32 1.57 -3.52
C ALA A 80 -13.16 1.07 -4.70
N VAL A 81 -12.88 -0.14 -5.20
CA VAL A 81 -13.64 -0.78 -6.28
C VAL A 81 -15.10 -1.01 -5.87
N ILE A 82 -15.37 -1.45 -4.63
CA ILE A 82 -16.73 -1.57 -4.10
C ILE A 82 -17.42 -0.20 -4.05
N GLY A 83 -16.69 0.86 -3.71
CA GLY A 83 -17.19 2.23 -3.78
C GLY A 83 -17.63 2.64 -5.20
N VAL A 84 -16.89 2.24 -6.23
CA VAL A 84 -17.28 2.49 -7.62
C VAL A 84 -18.53 1.71 -8.02
N HIS A 85 -18.61 0.42 -7.65
CA HIS A 85 -19.77 -0.43 -7.93
C HIS A 85 -21.05 0.05 -7.23
N SER A 86 -20.95 0.42 -5.95
CA SER A 86 -22.08 0.96 -5.17
C SER A 86 -22.48 2.36 -5.58
N GLY A 87 -21.54 3.10 -6.19
CA GLY A 87 -21.77 4.44 -6.69
C GLY A 87 -21.44 5.59 -5.77
N SER A 88 -20.82 5.30 -4.64
CA SER A 88 -20.23 6.33 -3.80
C SER A 88 -18.96 6.95 -4.40
N LEU A 89 -18.29 6.25 -5.33
CA LEU A 89 -17.12 6.75 -6.06
C LEU A 89 -17.36 6.70 -7.58
N ARG A 90 -16.86 7.72 -8.29
CA ARG A 90 -17.11 7.93 -9.73
C ARG A 90 -15.86 8.47 -10.45
N PRO A 91 -14.72 7.75 -10.42
CA PRO A 91 -13.54 8.19 -11.15
C PRO A 91 -13.79 8.12 -12.66
N GLU A 92 -13.33 9.14 -13.37
CA GLU A 92 -13.32 9.19 -14.83
C GLU A 92 -12.14 8.39 -15.39
N SER A 93 -10.98 8.45 -14.71
CA SER A 93 -9.78 7.72 -15.06
C SER A 93 -9.08 7.09 -13.86
N VAL A 94 -8.42 5.95 -14.09
CA VAL A 94 -7.63 5.22 -13.09
C VAL A 94 -6.35 4.72 -13.74
N ASP A 95 -5.22 5.36 -13.46
CA ASP A 95 -3.88 4.95 -13.90
C ASP A 95 -3.08 4.34 -12.75
N VAL A 96 -2.64 3.10 -12.93
CA VAL A 96 -1.92 2.35 -11.90
C VAL A 96 -0.62 1.82 -12.46
N ARG A 97 0.51 2.23 -11.88
CA ARG A 97 1.86 1.82 -12.27
C ARG A 97 2.53 1.11 -11.11
N ILE A 98 3.03 -0.10 -11.34
CA ILE A 98 3.55 -0.96 -10.28
C ILE A 98 4.94 -1.45 -10.65
N LEU A 99 5.89 -1.19 -9.75
CA LEU A 99 7.25 -1.71 -9.78
C LEU A 99 7.39 -2.89 -8.81
N LEU A 100 7.87 -4.01 -9.34
CA LEU A 100 8.10 -5.27 -8.63
C LEU A 100 9.55 -5.74 -8.83
N PRO A 101 10.11 -6.62 -8.00
CA PRO A 101 11.41 -7.21 -8.29
C PRO A 101 11.35 -8.03 -9.58
N SER A 102 12.38 -7.95 -10.41
CA SER A 102 12.53 -8.85 -11.56
C SER A 102 12.59 -10.30 -11.09
N ARG A 103 12.13 -11.21 -11.96
CA ARG A 103 12.21 -12.65 -11.69
C ARG A 103 13.62 -13.24 -11.81
N SER A 104 14.53 -12.49 -12.44
CA SER A 104 15.87 -12.94 -12.80
C SER A 104 16.96 -12.42 -11.84
N ILE A 105 16.59 -11.85 -10.70
CA ILE A 105 17.54 -11.37 -9.70
C ILE A 105 17.66 -12.37 -8.56
N ASP A 106 18.84 -12.40 -7.95
CA ASP A 106 19.02 -12.99 -6.63
C ASP A 106 18.36 -12.05 -5.60
N LEU A 107 17.28 -12.51 -4.99
CA LEU A 107 16.57 -11.74 -3.97
C LEU A 107 17.41 -11.63 -2.71
N ALA A 108 17.36 -10.48 -2.04
CA ALA A 108 17.84 -10.36 -0.65
C ALA A 108 16.84 -11.00 0.33
N PHE A 109 15.56 -11.03 -0.04
CA PHE A 109 14.46 -11.71 0.63
C PHE A 109 13.24 -11.77 -0.33
N PRO A 110 12.38 -12.80 -0.22
CA PRO A 110 12.58 -14.02 0.58
C PRO A 110 13.73 -14.89 0.04
N VAL A 111 14.50 -15.50 0.94
CA VAL A 111 15.52 -16.53 0.62
C VAL A 111 15.48 -17.67 1.64
N ALA A 112 15.93 -18.87 1.26
CA ALA A 112 16.07 -19.99 2.18
C ALA A 112 17.13 -19.68 3.24
N ALA A 113 16.83 -19.93 4.52
CA ALA A 113 17.70 -19.60 5.64
C ALA A 113 18.87 -20.59 5.80
N SER A 114 18.77 -21.77 5.17
CA SER A 114 19.83 -22.76 5.03
C SER A 114 20.90 -22.36 4.01
N GLY A 115 20.51 -21.59 2.99
CA GLY A 115 21.36 -21.31 1.82
C GLY A 115 21.48 -22.49 0.85
N GLU A 116 20.81 -23.62 1.08
CA GLU A 116 20.88 -24.80 0.22
C GLU A 116 20.25 -24.51 -1.16
N PRO A 117 20.91 -24.86 -2.29
CA PRO A 117 20.43 -24.50 -3.63
C PRO A 117 19.02 -25.00 -3.95
N VAL A 118 18.65 -26.19 -3.47
CA VAL A 118 17.33 -26.78 -3.71
C VAL A 118 16.23 -26.00 -2.98
N GLU A 119 16.46 -25.64 -1.71
CA GLU A 119 15.53 -24.84 -0.92
C GLU A 119 15.46 -23.40 -1.45
N ALA A 120 16.60 -22.80 -1.81
CA ALA A 120 16.65 -21.46 -2.41
C ALA A 120 15.81 -21.40 -3.71
N ALA A 121 15.94 -22.40 -4.58
CA ALA A 121 15.15 -22.49 -5.81
C ALA A 121 13.64 -22.68 -5.52
N ALA A 122 13.29 -23.44 -4.49
CA ALA A 122 11.89 -23.62 -4.08
C ALA A 122 11.28 -22.32 -3.53
N VAL A 123 12.01 -21.60 -2.68
CA VAL A 123 11.59 -20.30 -2.13
C VAL A 123 11.39 -19.27 -3.25
N HIS A 124 12.36 -19.17 -4.17
CA HIS A 124 12.25 -18.25 -5.32
C HIS A 124 11.05 -18.56 -6.20
N ARG A 125 10.80 -19.83 -6.48
CA ARG A 125 9.65 -20.28 -7.28
C ARG A 125 8.32 -19.93 -6.60
N ARG A 126 8.19 -20.20 -5.30
CA ARG A 126 6.99 -19.84 -4.51
C ARG A 126 6.74 -18.34 -4.50
N TRP A 127 7.79 -17.53 -4.30
CA TRP A 127 7.69 -16.07 -4.36
C TRP A 127 7.20 -15.61 -5.74
N LEU A 128 7.77 -16.18 -6.80
CA LEU A 128 7.44 -15.84 -8.18
C LEU A 128 5.99 -16.19 -8.53
N GLU A 129 5.52 -17.38 -8.14
CA GLU A 129 4.13 -17.82 -8.27
C GLU A 129 3.16 -16.88 -7.53
N MET A 130 3.51 -16.49 -6.30
CA MET A 130 2.74 -15.52 -5.54
C MET A 130 2.67 -14.18 -6.26
N ARG A 131 3.82 -13.59 -6.61
CA ARG A 131 3.90 -12.31 -7.32
C ARG A 131 3.05 -12.31 -8.59
N ASP A 132 3.21 -13.34 -9.43
CA ASP A 132 2.51 -13.43 -10.72
C ASP A 132 1.00 -13.64 -10.53
N SER A 133 0.57 -14.39 -9.51
CA SER A 133 -0.84 -14.52 -9.13
C SER A 133 -1.45 -13.19 -8.69
N GLN A 134 -0.77 -12.47 -7.80
CA GLN A 134 -1.24 -11.19 -7.27
C GLN A 134 -1.38 -10.15 -8.40
N VAL A 135 -0.39 -10.06 -9.29
CA VAL A 135 -0.45 -9.17 -10.47
C VAL A 135 -1.68 -9.45 -11.33
N ARG A 136 -1.93 -10.73 -11.65
CA ARG A 136 -3.09 -11.12 -12.49
C ARG A 136 -4.41 -10.76 -11.84
N VAL A 137 -4.55 -11.00 -10.53
CA VAL A 137 -5.77 -10.65 -9.78
C VAL A 137 -5.96 -9.13 -9.80
N LEU A 138 -4.94 -8.36 -9.44
CA LEU A 138 -5.02 -6.90 -9.40
C LEU A 138 -5.38 -6.30 -10.76
N SER A 139 -4.74 -6.78 -11.83
CA SER A 139 -5.03 -6.34 -13.19
C SER A 139 -6.49 -6.59 -13.56
N ARG A 140 -7.02 -7.78 -13.29
CA ARG A 140 -8.43 -8.11 -13.58
C ARG A 140 -9.40 -7.25 -12.76
N THR A 141 -9.14 -7.09 -11.46
CA THR A 141 -9.97 -6.27 -10.57
C THR A 141 -10.09 -4.83 -11.07
N LEU A 142 -8.97 -4.19 -11.44
CA LEU A 142 -8.98 -2.80 -11.92
C LEU A 142 -9.57 -2.67 -13.32
N THR A 143 -9.15 -3.52 -14.27
CA THR A 143 -9.66 -3.46 -15.65
C THR A 143 -11.15 -3.79 -15.77
N GLY A 144 -11.72 -4.51 -14.81
CA GLY A 144 -13.17 -4.76 -14.72
C GLY A 144 -14.00 -3.46 -14.68
N LEU A 145 -13.47 -2.38 -14.07
CA LEU A 145 -14.15 -1.08 -14.02
C LEU A 145 -14.39 -0.47 -15.40
N ARG A 146 -13.53 -0.77 -16.39
CA ARG A 146 -13.74 -0.32 -17.79
C ARG A 146 -15.07 -0.85 -18.34
N GLN A 147 -15.35 -2.13 -18.08
CA GLN A 147 -16.53 -2.82 -18.61
C GLN A 147 -17.80 -2.46 -17.83
N SER A 148 -17.73 -2.39 -16.50
CA SER A 148 -18.90 -2.14 -15.67
C SER A 148 -19.30 -0.67 -15.54
N HIS A 149 -18.36 0.27 -15.62
CA HIS A 149 -18.61 1.69 -15.35
C HIS A 149 -18.11 2.65 -16.43
N GLY A 150 -17.46 2.17 -17.50
CA GLY A 150 -16.92 3.04 -18.56
C GLY A 150 -15.71 3.88 -18.13
N THR A 151 -15.15 3.63 -16.93
CA THR A 151 -13.96 4.31 -16.42
C THR A 151 -12.76 4.04 -17.32
N LYS A 152 -11.97 5.08 -17.63
CA LYS A 152 -10.71 4.94 -18.36
C LYS A 152 -9.63 4.38 -17.44
N VAL A 153 -9.50 3.05 -17.39
CA VAL A 153 -8.45 2.41 -16.58
C VAL A 153 -7.16 2.29 -17.40
N SER A 154 -5.99 2.27 -16.76
CA SER A 154 -4.69 1.89 -17.30
C SER A 154 -3.93 1.21 -16.17
N VAL A 155 -3.38 0.01 -16.42
CA VAL A 155 -2.61 -0.73 -15.42
C VAL A 155 -1.33 -1.22 -16.09
N ALA A 156 -0.18 -0.81 -15.55
CA ALA A 156 1.13 -1.18 -16.06
C ALA A 156 2.00 -1.76 -14.96
N PHE A 157 2.66 -2.87 -15.27
CA PHE A 157 3.57 -3.55 -14.37
C PHE A 157 4.97 -3.56 -14.98
N ARG A 158 5.96 -3.14 -14.19
CA ARG A 158 7.37 -3.17 -14.56
C ARG A 158 8.20 -3.79 -13.45
N THR A 159 9.38 -4.28 -13.81
CA THR A 159 10.31 -4.93 -12.89
C THR A 159 11.57 -4.12 -12.66
N VAL A 160 12.07 -4.08 -11.43
CA VAL A 160 13.34 -3.45 -11.06
C VAL A 160 14.45 -4.50 -10.80
N PRO A 161 15.73 -4.15 -11.00
CA PRO A 161 16.85 -5.09 -10.88
C PRO A 161 17.36 -5.23 -9.43
N PHE A 162 16.51 -5.00 -8.43
CA PHE A 162 16.87 -5.11 -7.02
C PHE A 162 15.68 -5.56 -6.18
N THR A 163 15.95 -6.07 -4.98
CA THR A 163 14.92 -6.34 -3.97
C THR A 163 14.55 -5.03 -3.28
N PRO A 164 13.31 -4.49 -3.43
CA PRO A 164 12.92 -3.25 -2.80
C PRO A 164 13.07 -3.34 -1.27
N PRO A 165 13.87 -2.46 -0.64
CA PRO A 165 14.04 -2.46 0.82
C PRO A 165 12.83 -1.82 1.53
N VAL A 166 11.92 -1.22 0.77
CA VAL A 166 10.78 -0.43 1.24
C VAL A 166 9.54 -0.74 0.41
N LYS A 167 8.35 -0.51 0.99
CA LYS A 167 7.11 -0.31 0.25
C LYS A 167 6.89 1.18 0.06
N LEU A 168 6.49 1.59 -1.14
CA LEU A 168 6.07 2.95 -1.42
C LEU A 168 4.78 2.93 -2.23
N TYR A 169 3.81 3.76 -1.83
CA TYR A 169 2.63 4.09 -2.62
C TYR A 169 2.56 5.60 -2.75
N VAL A 170 2.52 6.14 -3.97
CA VAL A 170 2.26 7.55 -4.23
C VAL A 170 0.88 7.67 -4.87
N LEU A 171 -0.02 8.41 -4.21
CA LEU A 171 -1.43 8.53 -4.57
C LEU A 171 -1.72 9.94 -5.06
N ASN A 172 -2.24 10.06 -6.28
CA ASN A 172 -2.66 11.31 -6.94
C ASN A 172 -1.62 12.46 -6.92
N GLY A 173 -0.34 12.16 -6.66
CA GLY A 173 0.71 13.15 -6.46
C GLY A 173 0.59 13.99 -5.18
N SER A 174 -0.38 13.72 -4.32
CA SER A 174 -0.67 14.49 -3.09
C SER A 174 -0.34 13.73 -1.81
N GLU A 175 -0.25 12.41 -1.86
CA GLU A 175 0.04 11.57 -0.69
C GLU A 175 1.09 10.51 -1.03
N ALA A 176 1.98 10.24 -0.08
CA ALA A 176 2.93 9.13 -0.14
C ALA A 176 2.81 8.29 1.14
N LEU A 177 2.65 6.98 0.97
CA LEU A 177 2.63 6.00 2.05
C LEU A 177 3.89 5.15 1.95
N PHE A 178 4.73 5.21 2.98
CA PHE A 178 6.05 4.58 2.98
C PHE A 178 6.14 3.54 4.09
N ALA A 179 6.73 2.37 3.85
CA ALA A 179 7.01 1.38 4.89
C ALA A 179 8.36 0.71 4.68
N TYR A 180 8.99 0.28 5.78
CA TYR A 180 10.17 -0.56 5.74
C TYR A 180 9.78 -2.04 5.70
N TYR A 181 10.49 -2.81 4.88
CA TYR A 181 10.45 -4.26 4.97
C TYR A 181 11.34 -4.73 6.13
N LEU A 182 10.73 -5.12 7.24
CA LEU A 182 11.46 -5.71 8.38
C LEU A 182 11.76 -7.17 8.08
N VAL A 183 13.03 -7.46 7.82
CA VAL A 183 13.55 -8.79 7.52
C VAL A 183 13.72 -9.59 8.81
N ARG A 184 13.20 -10.81 8.83
CA ARG A 184 13.32 -11.74 9.96
C ARG A 184 13.54 -13.17 9.46
N ARG A 185 14.12 -14.00 10.31
CA ARG A 185 14.11 -15.45 10.12
C ARG A 185 12.73 -15.99 10.53
N THR A 186 12.12 -16.86 9.73
CA THR A 186 10.75 -17.34 9.94
C THR A 186 10.53 -18.74 9.38
N ASP A 187 9.85 -19.59 10.15
CA ASP A 187 9.36 -20.93 9.79
C ASP A 187 7.82 -20.97 9.61
N GLU A 188 7.13 -19.84 9.84
CA GLU A 188 5.67 -19.66 9.80
C GLU A 188 5.00 -19.88 8.41
N ASN A 189 5.66 -20.53 7.45
CA ASN A 189 5.19 -20.64 6.07
C ASN A 189 4.41 -21.93 5.74
N GLY A 190 4.31 -22.86 6.68
CA GLY A 190 3.65 -24.17 6.54
C GLY A 190 4.64 -25.32 6.79
N GLU A 191 4.13 -26.52 7.11
CA GLU A 191 4.95 -27.69 7.49
C GLU A 191 5.94 -28.15 6.40
N ASP A 192 5.68 -27.81 5.13
CA ASP A 192 6.52 -28.17 3.98
C ASP A 192 7.32 -26.98 3.39
N VAL A 193 7.39 -25.84 4.09
CA VAL A 193 8.16 -24.69 3.63
C VAL A 193 9.44 -24.57 4.45
N PRO A 194 10.63 -24.52 3.81
CA PRO A 194 11.88 -24.36 4.53
C PRO A 194 11.87 -23.07 5.35
N GLU A 195 12.66 -23.04 6.42
CA GLU A 195 12.91 -21.82 7.16
C GLU A 195 13.48 -20.74 6.21
N MET A 196 12.97 -19.52 6.30
CA MET A 196 13.31 -18.43 5.38
C MET A 196 13.83 -17.20 6.11
N ILE A 197 14.62 -16.40 5.39
CA ILE A 197 14.83 -14.98 5.68
C ILE A 197 13.82 -14.23 4.82
N ASP A 198 12.78 -13.67 5.45
CA ASP A 198 11.64 -13.06 4.76
C ASP A 198 11.10 -11.85 5.53
N THR A 199 10.14 -11.15 4.93
CA THR A 199 9.50 -9.96 5.45
C THR A 199 7.99 -10.18 5.47
N TRP A 200 7.32 -9.76 6.55
CA TRP A 200 5.87 -9.79 6.57
C TRP A 200 5.28 -8.46 6.11
N GLY A 201 5.23 -8.30 4.78
CA GLY A 201 4.78 -7.08 4.13
C GLY A 201 3.42 -6.52 4.59
N PRO A 202 2.36 -7.31 4.80
CA PRO A 202 1.03 -6.81 5.20
C PRO A 202 1.00 -6.20 6.61
N ARG A 203 1.95 -6.56 7.49
CA ARG A 203 2.11 -5.97 8.84
C ARG A 203 3.11 -4.81 8.90
N ALA A 204 3.82 -4.54 7.80
CA ALA A 204 4.73 -3.39 7.72
C ALA A 204 3.97 -2.09 8.04
N GLN A 205 4.57 -1.23 8.88
CA GLN A 205 3.95 0.03 9.29
C GLN A 205 4.04 1.04 8.14
N LEU A 206 2.89 1.50 7.64
CA LEU A 206 2.81 2.58 6.66
C LEU A 206 2.82 3.93 7.36
N PHE A 207 3.84 4.72 7.05
CA PHE A 207 4.03 6.10 7.45
C PHE A 207 3.39 7.00 6.38
N PRO A 208 2.32 7.75 6.71
CA PRO A 208 1.67 8.63 5.76
C PRO A 208 2.35 10.00 5.72
N TYR A 209 2.48 10.52 4.50
CA TYR A 209 2.95 11.86 4.19
C TYR A 209 1.96 12.51 3.23
N ASP A 210 1.47 13.69 3.57
CA ASP A 210 0.47 14.42 2.76
C ASP A 210 0.91 15.86 2.57
N VAL A 211 0.77 16.38 1.35
CA VAL A 211 1.16 17.76 1.01
C VAL A 211 0.51 18.82 1.90
N THR A 212 -0.63 18.51 2.54
CA THR A 212 -1.33 19.40 3.46
C THR A 212 -0.73 19.44 4.88
N HIS A 213 0.17 18.52 5.23
CA HIS A 213 0.85 18.50 6.54
C HIS A 213 2.13 19.35 6.60
N GLY A 214 2.37 20.19 5.58
CA GLY A 214 3.42 21.20 5.56
C GLY A 214 4.67 20.81 4.75
N PRO A 215 5.70 21.69 4.75
CA PRO A 215 6.80 21.63 3.77
C PRO A 215 7.60 20.33 3.77
N ARG A 216 7.75 19.68 4.95
CA ARG A 216 8.48 18.41 5.07
C ARG A 216 7.79 17.31 4.26
N ASP A 217 6.49 17.16 4.46
CA ASP A 217 5.70 16.10 3.83
C ASP A 217 5.53 16.40 2.33
N GLU A 218 5.32 17.67 1.97
CA GLU A 218 5.32 18.11 0.56
C GLU A 218 6.61 17.70 -0.17
N VAL A 219 7.77 17.97 0.44
CA VAL A 219 9.07 17.57 -0.11
C VAL A 219 9.17 16.04 -0.18
N PHE A 220 8.72 15.31 0.84
CA PHE A 220 8.76 13.84 0.85
C PHE A 220 7.91 13.25 -0.28
N VAL A 221 6.69 13.74 -0.47
CA VAL A 221 5.80 13.31 -1.57
C VAL A 221 6.44 13.59 -2.92
N ALA A 222 6.96 14.81 -3.12
CA ALA A 222 7.61 15.20 -4.37
C ALA A 222 8.86 14.36 -4.68
N GLN A 223 9.71 14.09 -3.68
CA GLN A 223 10.90 13.26 -3.86
C GLN A 223 10.53 11.79 -4.09
N SER A 224 9.51 11.27 -3.42
CA SER A 224 9.01 9.90 -3.63
C SER A 224 8.48 9.71 -5.04
N ALA A 225 7.70 10.67 -5.55
CA ALA A 225 7.19 10.66 -6.93
C ALA A 225 8.34 10.72 -7.95
N ARG A 226 9.32 11.61 -7.75
CA ARG A 226 10.51 11.71 -8.62
C ARG A 226 11.36 10.45 -8.60
N TRP A 227 11.54 9.85 -7.42
CA TRP A 227 12.28 8.60 -7.29
C TRP A 227 11.58 7.46 -8.01
N PHE A 228 10.26 7.29 -7.81
CA PHE A 228 9.46 6.32 -8.55
C PHE A 228 9.59 6.53 -10.07
N GLU A 229 9.45 7.77 -10.54
CA GLU A 229 9.56 8.10 -11.96
C GLU A 229 10.95 7.79 -12.52
N GLY A 230 12.00 8.09 -11.75
CA GLY A 230 13.37 7.73 -12.10
C GLY A 230 13.53 6.23 -12.30
N LEU A 231 13.05 5.41 -11.37
CA LEU A 231 13.06 3.95 -11.50
C LEU A 231 12.25 3.49 -12.71
N TRP A 232 11.05 4.05 -12.88
CA TRP A 232 10.12 3.69 -13.96
C TRP A 232 10.74 3.95 -15.33
N GLN A 233 11.35 5.13 -15.55
CA GLN A 233 11.83 5.52 -16.88
C GLN A 233 13.21 4.98 -17.23
N THR A 234 14.03 4.59 -16.25
CA THR A 234 15.46 4.27 -16.50
C THR A 234 15.75 2.78 -16.42
N ILE A 235 15.66 2.20 -15.22
CA ILE A 235 16.18 0.86 -14.93
C ILE A 235 15.11 -0.22 -14.85
N SER A 236 13.84 0.14 -14.99
CA SER A 236 12.76 -0.84 -14.98
C SER A 236 12.48 -1.42 -16.36
N GLU A 237 12.01 -2.66 -16.41
CA GLU A 237 11.63 -3.37 -17.65
C GLU A 237 10.17 -3.78 -17.60
N GLU A 238 9.53 -4.06 -18.74
CA GLU A 238 8.16 -4.57 -18.75
C GLU A 238 8.07 -5.92 -18.01
N LEU A 239 7.05 -6.09 -17.16
CA LEU A 239 6.86 -7.35 -16.44
C LEU A 239 6.49 -8.46 -17.43
N LYS A 240 7.28 -9.52 -17.44
CA LYS A 240 6.99 -10.77 -18.15
C LYS A 240 6.35 -11.77 -17.19
N LEU A 241 5.13 -12.19 -17.50
CA LEU A 241 4.47 -13.32 -16.85
C LEU A 241 4.75 -14.58 -17.67
N ASP A 242 5.00 -15.72 -17.01
CA ASP A 242 4.99 -17.00 -17.74
C ASP A 242 3.57 -17.36 -18.19
N GLY A 243 3.47 -18.08 -19.30
CA GLY A 243 2.20 -18.60 -19.85
C GLY A 243 1.52 -19.60 -18.92
#